data_AF-A0A3D4EZR9-F1
#
_entry.id   AF-A0A3D4EZR9-F1
#
_cell.length_a   1.000
_cell.length_b   1.000
_cell.length_c   1.000
_cell.angle_alpha   90.00
_cell.angle_beta   90.00
_cell.angle_gamma   90.00
#
_symmetry.space_group_name_H-M   'P 1'
#
loop_
_entity.id
_entity.type
_entity.pdbx_description
1 polymer ?
#
loop_
_entity_poly.entity_id
_entity_poly.type
_entity_poly.pdbx_seq_one_letter_code
_entity_poly.pdbx_strand_id
1 'polypeptide(L)'
;MVQQALQIILSSLFITLSLTVCLNPSLKADSVKVGIGSYSLVRPPDCDPLPETIFSTSFIKGATPTNQWWSSLVWEKYSQNLFPHPLAINCNQRGLALAYPGSGIVGAGGHIMGGGIGETGDFLVLHSNVAEFPDTRLADYSDWFITAEFRKEESFLRSTFGHGSPYVFNRIGGGNPVLKFAHKPIVWSGEEGDSIFGITVRGNHYGVFGANGSSWTGSKTNIFINKSSKGYFTVALLPDAKEATLARFAECAHHHVVDTHFSSKPINGQLTTKYRFEIEA
;
A
#
# COMPACT_ATOMS: atom_id res chain seq x y z
N MET A 1 48.20 67.46 -77.88
CA MET A 1 49.02 68.04 -76.80
C MET A 1 48.93 67.07 -75.63
N VAL A 2 49.86 66.10 -75.53
CA VAL A 2 50.94 66.04 -74.51
C VAL A 2 50.31 65.96 -73.10
N GLN A 3 50.33 64.86 -72.30
CA GLN A 3 51.45 63.99 -71.93
C GLN A 3 50.99 62.71 -71.14
N GLN A 4 51.56 61.53 -71.49
CA GLN A 4 51.95 60.30 -70.71
C GLN A 4 51.07 59.77 -69.54
N ALA A 5 50.49 58.55 -69.56
CA ALA A 5 51.07 57.17 -69.41
C ALA A 5 51.70 56.90 -68.03
N LEU A 6 51.57 55.79 -67.29
CA LEU A 6 50.88 54.49 -67.31
C LEU A 6 51.27 53.79 -65.99
N GLN A 7 50.37 53.27 -65.15
CA GLN A 7 50.54 51.93 -64.53
C GLN A 7 49.33 51.45 -63.72
N ILE A 8 49.06 50.17 -63.96
CA ILE A 8 47.95 49.31 -63.57
C ILE A 8 48.22 48.77 -62.16
N ILE A 9 47.17 48.48 -61.36
CA ILE A 9 46.95 47.20 -60.62
C ILE A 9 46.09 47.35 -59.35
N LEU A 10 44.97 46.63 -59.41
CA LEU A 10 44.18 45.96 -58.37
C LEU A 10 43.45 46.75 -57.26
N SER A 11 42.14 46.85 -57.50
CA SER A 11 41.04 46.81 -56.55
C SER A 11 41.25 45.80 -55.41
N SER A 12 41.04 46.22 -54.17
CA SER A 12 40.84 45.33 -53.01
C SER A 12 39.81 45.96 -52.07
N LEU A 13 38.57 45.56 -52.31
CA LEU A 13 37.38 45.87 -51.51
C LEU A 13 37.45 45.04 -50.21
N PHE A 14 37.88 45.64 -49.10
CA PHE A 14 37.79 45.00 -47.79
C PHE A 14 36.35 45.10 -47.25
N ILE A 15 35.51 44.14 -47.63
CA ILE A 15 34.26 43.85 -46.91
C ILE A 15 34.63 42.91 -45.75
N THR A 16 34.71 43.45 -44.56
CA THR A 16 34.74 42.67 -43.31
C THR A 16 33.36 42.06 -43.09
N LEU A 17 33.16 40.84 -43.60
CA LEU A 17 31.99 40.02 -43.28
C LEU A 17 32.13 39.53 -41.83
N SER A 18 31.50 40.24 -40.89
CA SER A 18 31.36 39.77 -39.51
C SER A 18 30.37 38.60 -39.51
N LEU A 19 30.89 37.39 -39.69
CA LEU A 19 30.12 36.16 -39.57
C LEU A 19 29.95 35.88 -38.07
N THR A 20 29.00 36.58 -37.44
CA THR A 20 28.49 36.18 -36.13
C THR A 20 27.76 34.86 -36.34
N VAL A 21 28.50 33.75 -36.22
CA VAL A 21 27.91 32.44 -36.07
C VAL A 21 27.14 32.49 -34.76
N CYS A 22 25.85 32.76 -34.83
CA CYS A 22 24.91 32.44 -33.76
C CYS A 22 24.93 30.93 -33.61
N LEU A 23 25.92 30.41 -32.87
CA LEU A 23 25.84 29.12 -32.22
C LEU A 23 24.65 29.24 -31.28
N ASN A 24 23.45 28.90 -31.78
CA ASN A 24 22.37 28.52 -30.89
C ASN A 24 22.98 27.44 -29.99
N PRO A 25 23.11 27.65 -28.66
CA PRO A 25 23.40 26.53 -27.79
C PRO A 25 22.28 25.54 -28.10
N SER A 26 22.65 24.40 -28.69
CA SER A 26 21.72 23.28 -28.78
C SER A 26 21.32 23.04 -27.34
N LEU A 27 20.09 23.45 -26.99
CA LEU A 27 19.48 23.14 -25.71
C LEU A 27 19.63 21.63 -25.64
N LYS A 28 20.59 21.16 -24.84
CA LYS A 28 20.73 19.74 -24.58
C LYS A 28 19.43 19.39 -23.88
N ALA A 29 18.48 18.83 -24.64
CA ALA A 29 17.42 18.06 -24.04
C ALA A 29 18.15 17.06 -23.16
N ASP A 30 17.90 17.12 -21.85
CA ASP A 30 18.44 16.16 -20.89
C ASP A 30 17.86 14.80 -21.26
N SER A 31 18.58 14.16 -22.18
CA SER A 31 18.19 12.95 -22.86
C SER A 31 19.26 11.92 -22.60
N VAL A 32 18.80 10.75 -22.18
CA VAL A 32 19.68 9.63 -21.87
C VAL A 32 19.71 8.73 -23.08
N LYS A 33 20.89 8.53 -23.66
CA LYS A 33 21.08 7.63 -24.80
C LYS A 33 20.99 6.18 -24.37
N VAL A 34 20.30 5.37 -25.16
CA VAL A 34 20.20 3.92 -25.02
C VAL A 34 20.34 3.29 -26.41
N GLY A 35 21.49 2.67 -26.68
CA GLY A 35 21.81 2.18 -28.02
C GLY A 35 21.79 3.31 -29.05
N ILE A 36 21.05 3.10 -30.15
CA ILE A 36 20.85 4.11 -31.19
C ILE A 36 19.71 5.11 -30.89
N GLY A 37 18.99 4.93 -29.77
CA GLY A 37 17.89 5.78 -29.34
C GLY A 37 18.18 6.60 -28.09
N SER A 38 17.16 7.28 -27.57
CA SER A 38 17.24 8.05 -26.32
C SER A 38 15.85 8.25 -25.68
N TYR A 39 15.81 8.55 -24.39
CA TYR A 39 14.62 9.04 -23.70
C TYR A 39 14.88 10.39 -23.03
N SER A 40 13.84 11.21 -22.85
CA SER A 40 13.93 12.52 -22.19
C SER A 40 13.69 12.40 -20.68
N LEU A 41 14.46 13.14 -19.88
CA LEU A 41 14.19 13.40 -18.46
C LEU A 41 13.31 14.63 -18.25
N VAL A 42 13.09 15.41 -19.32
CA VAL A 42 12.21 16.58 -19.31
C VAL A 42 10.85 16.18 -19.86
N ARG A 43 9.80 16.39 -19.06
CA ARG A 43 8.42 16.22 -19.49
C ARG A 43 8.12 17.18 -20.65
N PRO A 44 7.63 16.69 -21.81
CA PRO A 44 7.18 17.57 -22.90
C PRO A 44 6.06 18.52 -22.43
N PRO A 45 6.01 19.75 -22.95
CA PRO A 45 5.08 20.78 -22.47
C PRO A 45 3.60 20.38 -22.64
N ASP A 46 3.28 19.56 -23.64
CA ASP A 46 1.91 19.13 -23.96
C ASP A 46 1.49 17.84 -23.22
N CYS A 47 2.32 17.32 -22.31
CA CYS A 47 2.00 16.14 -21.52
C CYS A 47 1.58 16.51 -20.09
N ASP A 48 0.52 15.89 -19.58
CA ASP A 48 0.09 16.07 -18.20
C ASP A 48 1.17 15.62 -17.20
N PRO A 49 1.29 16.29 -16.04
CA PRO A 49 2.21 15.88 -15.00
C PRO A 49 1.69 14.62 -14.30
N LEU A 50 2.60 13.90 -13.65
CA LEU A 50 2.20 12.89 -12.66
C LEU A 50 1.59 13.58 -11.42
N PRO A 51 0.76 12.88 -10.63
CA PRO A 51 0.31 13.38 -9.34
C PRO A 51 1.47 13.85 -8.47
N GLU A 52 1.33 15.01 -7.83
CA GLU A 52 2.42 15.62 -7.05
C GLU A 52 2.72 14.86 -5.76
N THR A 53 1.69 14.28 -5.14
CA THR A 53 1.83 13.55 -3.87
C THR A 53 1.79 12.05 -4.09
N ILE A 54 2.82 11.38 -3.59
CA ILE A 54 2.89 9.93 -3.46
C ILE A 54 2.80 9.60 -1.97
N PHE A 55 1.76 8.87 -1.59
CA PHE A 55 1.49 8.49 -0.20
C PHE A 55 2.32 7.27 0.20
N SER A 56 3.63 7.46 0.30
CA SER A 56 4.56 6.48 0.86
C SER A 56 5.37 7.09 2.01
N THR A 57 5.91 6.24 2.87
CA THR A 57 6.86 6.65 3.89
C THR A 57 8.26 6.85 3.27
N SER A 58 9.16 7.49 4.02
CA SER A 58 10.55 7.66 3.60
C SER A 58 11.36 6.36 3.56
N PHE A 59 10.83 5.25 4.09
CA PHE A 59 11.47 3.94 4.01
C PHE A 59 11.39 3.32 2.61
N ILE A 60 10.36 3.68 1.84
CA ILE A 60 10.23 3.23 0.44
C ILE A 60 11.26 3.97 -0.41
N LYS A 61 12.14 3.21 -1.08
CA LYS A 61 13.20 3.73 -1.95
C LYS A 61 13.00 3.28 -3.40
N GLY A 62 13.53 4.07 -4.33
CA GLY A 62 13.49 3.75 -5.76
C GLY A 62 12.17 4.10 -6.44
N ALA A 63 11.92 3.47 -7.58
CA ALA A 63 10.71 3.71 -8.35
C ALA A 63 9.47 3.21 -7.59
N THR A 64 8.45 4.06 -7.49
CA THR A 64 7.19 3.71 -6.83
C THR A 64 6.45 2.64 -7.64
N PRO A 65 6.03 1.52 -7.02
CA PRO A 65 5.24 0.51 -7.71
C PRO A 65 3.90 1.06 -8.20
N THR A 66 3.50 0.63 -9.39
CA THR A 66 2.23 1.02 -10.03
C THR A 66 1.51 -0.23 -10.52
N ASN A 67 0.24 -0.07 -10.96
CA ASN A 67 -0.57 -1.16 -11.51
C ASN A 67 -0.72 -2.35 -10.54
N GLN A 68 -0.87 -2.04 -9.24
CA GLN A 68 -1.03 -3.01 -8.17
C GLN A 68 -2.46 -3.02 -7.66
N TRP A 69 -2.89 -4.14 -7.07
CA TRP A 69 -4.20 -4.25 -6.42
C TRP A 69 -4.40 -3.25 -5.27
N TRP A 70 -3.30 -2.68 -4.78
CA TRP A 70 -3.24 -1.70 -3.70
C TRP A 70 -2.86 -0.30 -4.16
N SER A 71 -2.81 -0.03 -5.47
CA SER A 71 -2.32 1.26 -5.99
C SER A 71 -3.05 2.48 -5.41
N SER A 72 -4.36 2.40 -5.11
CA SER A 72 -5.07 3.54 -4.51
C SER A 72 -4.47 3.99 -3.16
N LEU A 73 -3.83 3.09 -2.41
CA LEU A 73 -3.14 3.45 -1.15
C LEU A 73 -1.99 4.45 -1.37
N VAL A 74 -1.40 4.45 -2.57
CA VAL A 74 -0.25 5.29 -2.92
C VAL A 74 -0.69 6.59 -3.60
N TRP A 75 -1.76 6.53 -4.39
CA TRP A 75 -2.21 7.63 -5.24
C TRP A 75 -3.33 8.46 -4.62
N GLU A 76 -3.90 8.03 -3.49
CA GLU A 76 -4.93 8.76 -2.76
C GLU A 76 -4.53 8.98 -1.30
N LYS A 77 -5.17 9.96 -0.67
CA LYS A 77 -4.90 10.35 0.73
C LYS A 77 -5.09 9.21 1.73
N TYR A 78 -5.98 8.28 1.41
CA TYR A 78 -6.21 7.05 2.17
C TYR A 78 -6.21 5.86 1.19
N SER A 79 -7.31 5.11 1.06
CA SER A 79 -7.46 4.16 -0.04
C SER A 79 -8.90 4.08 -0.52
N GLN A 80 -9.08 3.66 -1.77
CA GLN A 80 -10.33 3.02 -2.20
C GLN A 80 -10.48 1.64 -1.52
N ASN A 81 -11.53 0.89 -1.85
CA ASN A 81 -11.61 -0.50 -1.43
C ASN A 81 -10.45 -1.31 -1.99
N LEU A 82 -9.73 -1.98 -1.09
CA LEU A 82 -8.66 -2.93 -1.39
C LEU A 82 -9.21 -4.34 -1.17
N PHE A 83 -8.81 -5.30 -2.00
CA PHE A 83 -9.32 -6.68 -1.94
C PHE A 83 -8.20 -7.71 -1.72
N PRO A 84 -7.49 -7.66 -0.58
CA PRO A 84 -6.53 -8.69 -0.20
C PRO A 84 -7.26 -9.99 0.17
N HIS A 85 -7.69 -10.73 -0.86
CA HIS A 85 -8.54 -11.90 -0.67
C HIS A 85 -7.95 -12.87 0.37
N PRO A 86 -8.78 -13.41 1.27
CA PRO A 86 -10.25 -13.37 1.24
C PRO A 86 -10.88 -12.06 1.74
N LEU A 87 -10.11 -11.16 2.34
CA LEU A 87 -10.61 -9.95 2.97
C LEU A 87 -10.87 -8.83 1.96
N ALA A 88 -11.67 -7.85 2.40
CA ALA A 88 -11.71 -6.52 1.81
C ALA A 88 -11.39 -5.49 2.89
N ILE A 89 -10.64 -4.45 2.50
CA ILE A 89 -10.06 -3.44 3.38
C ILE A 89 -10.29 -2.04 2.82
N ASN A 90 -10.45 -1.06 3.70
CA ASN A 90 -10.49 0.35 3.35
C ASN A 90 -9.72 1.15 4.40
N CYS A 91 -8.69 1.85 3.96
CA CYS A 91 -8.02 2.83 4.79
C CYS A 91 -8.82 4.13 4.75
N ASN A 92 -9.12 4.71 5.90
CA ASN A 92 -9.76 6.02 6.01
C ASN A 92 -9.23 6.79 7.22
N GLN A 93 -9.71 8.02 7.41
CA GLN A 93 -9.22 8.91 8.47
C GLN A 93 -9.27 8.30 9.87
N ARG A 94 -10.19 7.38 10.15
CA ARG A 94 -10.30 6.77 11.49
C ARG A 94 -9.27 5.66 11.71
N GLY A 95 -8.88 4.96 10.65
CA GLY A 95 -8.03 3.76 10.69
C GLY A 95 -8.37 2.79 9.56
N LEU A 96 -8.33 1.49 9.86
CA LEU A 96 -8.53 0.43 8.89
C LEU A 96 -9.91 -0.22 9.05
N ALA A 97 -10.78 -0.10 8.04
CA ALA A 97 -12.00 -0.89 7.97
C ALA A 97 -11.70 -2.26 7.38
N LEU A 98 -12.22 -3.32 8.03
CA LEU A 98 -12.08 -4.71 7.61
C LEU A 98 -13.46 -5.33 7.40
N ALA A 99 -13.64 -6.08 6.32
CA ALA A 99 -14.83 -6.91 6.12
C ALA A 99 -14.52 -8.17 5.33
N TYR A 100 -15.46 -9.12 5.36
CA TYR A 100 -15.50 -10.22 4.41
C TYR A 100 -16.74 -10.10 3.52
N PRO A 101 -16.59 -9.74 2.24
CA PRO A 101 -17.74 -9.52 1.36
C PRO A 101 -18.34 -10.83 0.86
N GLY A 102 -17.61 -11.96 0.94
CA GLY A 102 -17.97 -13.21 0.25
C GLY A 102 -19.34 -13.77 0.64
N SER A 103 -19.78 -13.59 1.89
CA SER A 103 -21.11 -14.02 2.34
C SER A 103 -22.27 -13.22 1.72
N GLY A 104 -21.99 -12.04 1.17
CA GLY A 104 -22.96 -11.16 0.50
C GLY A 104 -22.87 -11.16 -1.01
N ILE A 105 -21.95 -11.92 -1.62
CA ILE A 105 -21.83 -12.01 -3.07
C ILE A 105 -22.88 -12.99 -3.60
N VAL A 106 -23.73 -12.49 -4.49
CA VAL A 106 -24.77 -13.29 -5.15
C VAL A 106 -24.41 -13.46 -6.61
N GLY A 107 -24.14 -14.70 -7.02
CA GLY A 107 -24.05 -15.09 -8.43
C GLY A 107 -25.37 -15.73 -8.87
N ALA A 108 -26.13 -15.07 -9.73
CA ALA A 108 -27.37 -15.61 -10.29
C ALA A 108 -27.61 -15.04 -11.69
N GLY A 109 -28.34 -15.76 -12.55
CA GLY A 109 -28.85 -15.19 -13.82
C GLY A 109 -27.81 -14.53 -14.74
N GLY A 110 -26.57 -15.03 -14.78
CA GLY A 110 -25.48 -14.48 -15.60
C GLY A 110 -24.82 -13.21 -15.05
N HIS A 111 -25.13 -12.81 -13.81
CA HIS A 111 -24.53 -11.65 -13.15
C HIS A 111 -23.96 -12.02 -11.78
N ILE A 112 -22.99 -11.23 -11.33
CA ILE A 112 -22.42 -11.29 -9.98
C ILE A 112 -22.71 -9.94 -9.34
N MET A 113 -23.48 -9.95 -8.25
CA MET A 113 -23.74 -8.78 -7.43
C MET A 113 -22.92 -8.89 -6.15
N GLY A 114 -22.00 -7.96 -5.97
CA GLY A 114 -21.23 -7.78 -4.74
C GLY A 114 -21.09 -6.30 -4.45
N GLY A 115 -21.22 -5.91 -3.18
CA GLY A 115 -20.95 -4.54 -2.75
C GLY A 115 -19.47 -4.35 -2.45
N GLY A 116 -18.95 -3.14 -2.72
CA GLY A 116 -17.74 -2.67 -2.07
C GLY A 116 -17.93 -2.59 -0.54
N ILE A 117 -16.86 -2.35 0.20
CA ILE A 117 -16.99 -2.20 1.65
C ILE A 117 -17.20 -0.74 2.02
N GLY A 118 -18.14 -0.48 2.92
CA GLY A 118 -18.31 0.85 3.51
C GLY A 118 -17.12 1.20 4.42
N GLU A 119 -16.99 2.47 4.76
CA GLU A 119 -15.89 3.00 5.60
C GLU A 119 -15.84 2.43 7.03
N THR A 120 -16.80 1.60 7.43
CA THR A 120 -16.83 0.91 8.73
C THR A 120 -16.54 -0.58 8.63
N GLY A 121 -16.62 -1.15 7.41
CA GLY A 121 -16.53 -2.59 7.19
C GLY A 121 -17.50 -3.39 8.06
N ASP A 122 -17.09 -4.60 8.43
CA ASP A 122 -17.66 -5.35 9.54
C ASP A 122 -17.19 -4.75 10.88
N PHE A 123 -15.93 -4.32 10.94
CA PHE A 123 -15.40 -3.52 12.04
C PHE A 123 -14.21 -2.64 11.60
N LEU A 124 -13.92 -1.67 12.45
CA LEU A 124 -12.76 -0.79 12.35
C LEU A 124 -11.65 -1.23 13.31
N VAL A 125 -10.42 -1.24 12.82
CA VAL A 125 -9.19 -1.28 13.62
C VAL A 125 -8.70 0.15 13.80
N LEU A 126 -8.63 0.60 15.05
CA LEU A 126 -8.43 2.00 15.45
C LEU A 126 -7.31 2.12 16.50
N HIS A 127 -6.91 3.36 16.75
CA HIS A 127 -5.93 3.73 17.76
C HIS A 127 -6.59 4.53 18.90
N SER A 128 -6.34 4.17 20.16
CA SER A 128 -7.06 4.76 21.31
C SER A 128 -6.89 6.27 21.48
N ASN A 129 -5.75 6.82 21.07
CA ASN A 129 -5.39 8.23 21.28
C ASN A 129 -5.49 9.09 20.01
N VAL A 130 -5.89 8.50 18.87
CA VAL A 130 -6.00 9.21 17.60
C VAL A 130 -7.40 9.00 17.03
N ALA A 131 -8.20 10.06 17.03
CA ALA A 131 -9.54 10.03 16.45
C ALA A 131 -9.50 10.07 14.91
N GLU A 132 -8.58 10.87 14.36
CA GLU A 132 -8.40 11.05 12.92
C GLU A 132 -6.91 11.17 12.57
N PHE A 133 -6.50 10.36 11.59
CA PHE A 133 -5.20 10.36 10.95
C PHE A 133 -5.21 11.28 9.72
N PRO A 134 -4.12 12.03 9.49
CA PRO A 134 -4.03 12.96 8.38
C PRO A 134 -4.02 12.27 7.02
N ASP A 135 -3.41 11.09 6.91
CA ASP A 135 -3.32 10.26 5.70
C ASP A 135 -3.04 8.79 6.07
N THR A 136 -3.01 7.93 5.07
CA THR A 136 -2.41 6.59 5.17
C THR A 136 -1.31 6.48 4.13
N ARG A 137 -0.19 5.84 4.47
CA ARG A 137 0.97 5.72 3.59
C ARG A 137 1.43 4.29 3.43
N LEU A 138 1.95 3.95 2.25
CA LEU A 138 2.69 2.72 2.04
C LEU A 138 3.99 2.75 2.84
N ALA A 139 4.09 1.87 3.84
CA ALA A 139 5.27 1.76 4.70
C ALA A 139 6.22 0.65 4.26
N ASP A 140 5.69 -0.42 3.67
CA ASP A 140 6.47 -1.53 3.13
C ASP A 140 5.67 -2.30 2.08
N TYR A 141 6.35 -3.05 1.20
CA TYR A 141 5.73 -3.96 0.25
C TYR A 141 6.69 -5.06 -0.22
N SER A 142 6.11 -6.17 -0.65
CA SER A 142 6.79 -7.30 -1.28
C SER A 142 5.94 -7.83 -2.43
N ASP A 143 6.21 -9.04 -2.94
CA ASP A 143 5.57 -9.53 -4.16
C ASP A 143 4.02 -9.59 -4.08
N TRP A 144 3.44 -9.87 -2.91
CA TRP A 144 1.97 -9.84 -2.73
C TRP A 144 1.46 -9.34 -1.38
N PHE A 145 2.35 -8.81 -0.52
CA PHE A 145 1.99 -8.19 0.77
C PHE A 145 2.37 -6.70 0.80
N ILE A 146 1.62 -5.93 1.58
CA ILE A 146 1.91 -4.52 1.87
C ILE A 146 1.74 -4.21 3.35
N THR A 147 2.37 -3.13 3.81
CA THR A 147 2.12 -2.51 5.10
C THR A 147 1.57 -1.10 4.91
N ALA A 148 0.34 -0.86 5.37
CA ALA A 148 -0.27 0.47 5.44
C ALA A 148 0.04 1.11 6.80
N GLU A 149 0.55 2.33 6.82
CA GLU A 149 0.80 3.12 8.03
C GLU A 149 -0.18 4.28 8.17
N PHE A 150 -0.81 4.35 9.34
CA PHE A 150 -1.52 5.51 9.85
C PHE A 150 -0.65 6.14 10.94
N ARG A 151 -0.29 7.42 10.81
CA ARG A 151 0.57 8.11 11.77
C ARG A 151 0.08 9.51 12.08
N LYS A 152 0.11 9.87 13.35
CA LYS A 152 -0.07 11.25 13.84
C LYS A 152 0.92 11.48 14.96
N GLU A 153 1.92 12.32 14.69
CA GLU A 153 3.06 12.53 15.60
C GLU A 153 3.73 11.17 15.92
N GLU A 154 3.94 10.88 17.20
CA GLU A 154 4.54 9.62 17.68
C GLU A 154 3.55 8.44 17.69
N SER A 155 2.25 8.70 17.58
CA SER A 155 1.23 7.65 17.56
C SER A 155 1.11 7.02 16.17
N PHE A 156 1.12 5.69 16.10
CA PHE A 156 0.97 4.98 14.83
C PHE A 156 0.19 3.68 14.95
N LEU A 157 -0.46 3.32 13.84
CA LEU A 157 -1.02 2.00 13.56
C LEU A 157 -0.47 1.55 12.20
N ARG A 158 0.18 0.39 12.16
CA ARG A 158 0.62 -0.26 10.92
C ARG A 158 -0.12 -1.56 10.75
N SER A 159 -0.67 -1.78 9.57
CA SER A 159 -1.41 -3.00 9.23
C SER A 159 -0.80 -3.66 7.99
N THR A 160 -0.34 -4.90 8.16
CA THR A 160 0.30 -5.71 7.13
C THR A 160 -0.64 -6.81 6.66
N PHE A 161 -0.92 -6.83 5.36
CA PHE A 161 -1.88 -7.73 4.74
C PHE A 161 -1.53 -7.94 3.27
N GLY A 162 -2.06 -9.01 2.68
CA GLY A 162 -1.76 -9.36 1.30
C GLY A 162 -2.70 -10.42 0.74
N HIS A 163 -2.58 -10.66 -0.56
CA HIS A 163 -3.39 -11.67 -1.24
C HIS A 163 -3.13 -13.08 -0.68
N GLY A 164 -4.18 -13.86 -0.51
CA GLY A 164 -4.12 -15.24 -0.02
C GLY A 164 -3.93 -15.35 1.50
N SER A 165 -3.94 -14.24 2.23
CA SER A 165 -3.79 -14.23 3.69
C SER A 165 -5.13 -13.96 4.38
N PRO A 166 -5.59 -14.84 5.27
CA PRO A 166 -6.74 -14.53 6.12
C PRO A 166 -6.37 -13.60 7.28
N TYR A 167 -5.09 -13.30 7.48
CA TYR A 167 -4.56 -12.49 8.59
C TYR A 167 -4.29 -11.05 8.17
N VAL A 168 -4.60 -10.13 9.10
CA VAL A 168 -4.07 -8.77 9.12
C VAL A 168 -3.22 -8.62 10.37
N PHE A 169 -1.92 -8.48 10.18
CA PHE A 169 -0.95 -8.30 11.26
C PHE A 169 -0.82 -6.82 11.59
N ASN A 170 -0.91 -6.46 12.86
CA ASN A 170 -0.89 -5.05 13.26
C ASN A 170 0.25 -4.75 14.22
N ARG A 171 0.91 -3.62 14.01
CA ARG A 171 1.82 -2.99 14.97
C ARG A 171 1.25 -1.64 15.39
N ILE A 172 1.42 -1.29 16.66
CA ILE A 172 0.86 -0.07 17.25
C ILE A 172 1.83 0.56 18.24
N GLY A 173 1.84 1.89 18.32
CA GLY A 173 2.62 2.64 19.30
C GLY A 173 1.96 3.97 19.63
N GLY A 174 2.17 4.47 20.85
CA GLY A 174 1.55 5.72 21.33
C GLY A 174 0.10 5.56 21.82
N GLY A 175 -0.41 4.34 21.97
CA GLY A 175 -1.76 4.05 22.45
C GLY A 175 -2.09 2.55 22.41
N ASN A 176 -3.38 2.23 22.56
CA ASN A 176 -3.89 0.86 22.59
C ASN A 176 -4.68 0.53 21.31
N PRO A 177 -4.66 -0.73 20.84
CA PRO A 177 -5.57 -1.22 19.81
C PRO A 177 -7.03 -1.07 20.23
N VAL A 178 -7.86 -0.59 19.31
CA VAL A 178 -9.32 -0.53 19.49
C VAL A 178 -10.01 -1.19 18.31
N LEU A 179 -10.85 -2.20 18.54
CA LEU A 179 -11.78 -2.72 17.54
C LEU A 179 -13.15 -2.13 17.78
N LYS A 180 -13.70 -1.43 16.79
CA LYS A 180 -15.03 -0.81 16.87
C LYS A 180 -15.99 -1.48 15.89
N PHE A 181 -17.06 -2.02 16.44
CA PHE A 181 -18.12 -2.70 15.70
C PHE A 181 -19.36 -1.80 15.60
N ALA A 182 -20.14 -1.95 14.52
CA ALA A 182 -21.43 -1.26 14.39
C ALA A 182 -22.43 -1.72 15.46
N HIS A 183 -22.42 -3.01 15.75
CA HIS A 183 -23.19 -3.64 16.83
C HIS A 183 -22.28 -4.54 17.65
N LYS A 184 -22.68 -4.85 18.89
CA LYS A 184 -21.96 -5.82 19.73
C LYS A 184 -21.79 -7.14 18.96
N PRO A 185 -20.55 -7.65 18.79
CA PRO A 185 -20.33 -8.93 18.14
C PRO A 185 -20.83 -10.08 19.02
N ILE A 186 -21.08 -11.25 18.42
CA ILE A 186 -21.27 -12.48 19.18
C ILE A 186 -19.89 -13.01 19.55
N VAL A 187 -19.57 -13.02 20.84
CA VAL A 187 -18.37 -13.70 21.36
C VAL A 187 -18.75 -15.16 21.61
N TRP A 188 -18.11 -16.09 20.91
CA TRP A 188 -18.34 -17.53 21.06
C TRP A 188 -17.14 -18.27 21.66
N SER A 189 -16.00 -17.59 21.81
CA SER A 189 -14.82 -18.09 22.52
C SER A 189 -14.06 -16.91 23.15
N GLY A 190 -13.52 -17.13 24.35
CA GLY A 190 -12.81 -16.13 25.15
C GLY A 190 -13.71 -15.39 26.14
N GLU A 191 -13.13 -14.98 27.26
CA GLU A 191 -13.76 -14.20 28.32
C GLU A 191 -13.05 -12.85 28.51
N GLU A 192 -13.76 -11.87 29.11
CA GLU A 192 -13.20 -10.55 29.40
C GLU A 192 -11.83 -10.65 30.09
N GLY A 193 -10.80 -10.06 29.49
CA GLY A 193 -9.43 -10.14 29.97
C GLY A 193 -8.53 -11.11 29.21
N ASP A 194 -9.08 -12.03 28.42
CA ASP A 194 -8.31 -12.95 27.59
C ASP A 194 -7.55 -12.22 26.48
N SER A 195 -6.45 -12.83 26.01
CA SER A 195 -5.70 -12.32 24.87
C SER A 195 -6.28 -12.77 23.53
N ILE A 196 -7.14 -13.80 23.51
CA ILE A 196 -7.67 -14.40 22.28
C ILE A 196 -9.19 -14.48 22.35
N PHE A 197 -9.85 -14.01 21.30
CA PHE A 197 -11.30 -14.08 21.16
C PHE A 197 -11.70 -14.68 19.82
N GLY A 198 -12.74 -15.50 19.84
CA GLY A 198 -13.51 -15.91 18.68
C GLY A 198 -14.80 -15.10 18.62
N ILE A 199 -14.99 -14.32 17.55
CA ILE A 199 -16.15 -13.44 17.38
C ILE A 199 -16.90 -13.71 16.08
N THR A 200 -18.18 -13.37 16.05
CA THR A 200 -18.99 -13.32 14.82
C THR A 200 -19.56 -11.93 14.64
N VAL A 201 -19.36 -11.36 13.45
CA VAL A 201 -19.82 -10.04 13.04
C VAL A 201 -20.57 -10.19 11.72
N ARG A 202 -21.85 -9.83 11.69
CA ARG A 202 -22.69 -9.89 10.47
C ARG A 202 -22.65 -11.25 9.75
N GLY A 203 -22.54 -12.34 10.52
CA GLY A 203 -22.45 -13.71 10.00
C GLY A 203 -21.05 -14.19 9.61
N ASN A 204 -20.04 -13.31 9.64
CA ASN A 204 -18.65 -13.62 9.37
C ASN A 204 -17.90 -13.90 10.67
N HIS A 205 -17.00 -14.89 10.67
CA HIS A 205 -16.27 -15.31 11.87
C HIS A 205 -14.84 -14.76 11.88
N TYR A 206 -14.40 -14.23 13.01
CA TYR A 206 -13.07 -13.68 13.16
C TYR A 206 -12.38 -14.17 14.43
N GLY A 207 -11.07 -14.35 14.32
CA GLY A 207 -10.17 -14.49 15.46
C GLY A 207 -9.53 -13.14 15.75
N VAL A 208 -9.50 -12.75 17.03
CA VAL A 208 -8.85 -11.54 17.52
C VAL A 208 -7.76 -11.98 18.50
N PHE A 209 -6.50 -11.70 18.16
CA PHE A 209 -5.32 -12.20 18.86
C PHE A 209 -4.47 -11.04 19.35
N GLY A 210 -4.55 -10.73 20.64
CA GLY A 210 -3.65 -9.81 21.30
C GLY A 210 -2.30 -10.50 21.59
N ALA A 211 -1.25 -9.70 21.80
CA ALA A 211 0.05 -10.23 22.18
C ALA A 211 0.01 -11.10 23.45
N ASN A 212 0.95 -12.03 23.59
CA ASN A 212 1.10 -12.82 24.83
C ASN A 212 1.26 -11.89 26.05
N GLY A 213 0.37 -12.05 27.03
CA GLY A 213 0.29 -11.21 28.24
C GLY A 213 -0.58 -9.96 28.10
N SER A 214 -1.22 -9.75 26.95
CA SER A 214 -2.21 -8.70 26.77
C SER A 214 -3.61 -9.13 27.22
N SER A 215 -4.50 -8.15 27.35
CA SER A 215 -5.91 -8.38 27.72
C SER A 215 -6.83 -7.55 26.86
N TRP A 216 -7.78 -8.21 26.19
CA TRP A 216 -8.91 -7.50 25.56
C TRP A 216 -9.99 -7.21 26.59
N THR A 217 -10.48 -5.98 26.56
CA THR A 217 -11.56 -5.48 27.42
C THR A 217 -12.70 -4.93 26.57
N GLY A 218 -13.91 -4.88 27.13
CA GLY A 218 -15.10 -4.41 26.43
C GLY A 218 -15.79 -5.50 25.59
N SER A 219 -15.51 -6.79 25.85
CA SER A 219 -16.08 -7.94 25.13
C SER A 219 -17.62 -7.98 25.14
N LYS A 220 -18.23 -7.34 26.15
CA LYS A 220 -19.68 -7.20 26.32
C LYS A 220 -20.27 -5.96 25.64
N THR A 221 -19.46 -5.20 24.91
CA THR A 221 -19.83 -3.95 24.23
C THR A 221 -19.51 -4.03 22.73
N ASN A 222 -19.74 -2.95 21.99
CA ASN A 222 -19.33 -2.84 20.58
C ASN A 222 -17.92 -2.24 20.39
N ILE A 223 -17.14 -2.11 21.47
CA ILE A 223 -15.77 -1.60 21.43
C ILE A 223 -14.87 -2.53 22.23
N PHE A 224 -13.89 -3.14 21.57
CA PHE A 224 -12.88 -3.95 22.23
C PHE A 224 -11.59 -3.14 22.31
N ILE A 225 -10.94 -3.13 23.47
CA ILE A 225 -9.67 -2.44 23.68
C ILE A 225 -8.64 -3.44 24.20
N ASN A 226 -7.53 -3.62 23.50
CA ASN A 226 -6.44 -4.47 23.98
C ASN A 226 -5.46 -3.64 24.82
N LYS A 227 -5.21 -4.07 26.05
CA LYS A 227 -4.15 -3.50 26.89
C LYS A 227 -2.94 -4.41 26.82
N SER A 228 -1.81 -3.87 26.41
CA SER A 228 -0.58 -4.64 26.19
C SER A 228 0.64 -3.77 26.44
N SER A 229 1.70 -4.35 27.01
CA SER A 229 3.03 -3.74 27.01
C SER A 229 3.77 -3.93 25.68
N LYS A 230 3.21 -4.76 24.79
CA LYS A 230 3.73 -5.07 23.46
C LYS A 230 2.88 -4.37 22.40
N GLY A 231 3.54 -3.76 21.42
CA GLY A 231 2.88 -3.00 20.35
C GLY A 231 2.38 -3.85 19.19
N TYR A 232 1.73 -4.99 19.41
CA TYR A 232 1.24 -5.84 18.32
C TYR A 232 -0.02 -6.64 18.66
N PHE A 233 -0.80 -6.92 17.61
CA PHE A 233 -1.99 -7.77 17.65
C PHE A 233 -2.36 -8.18 16.22
N THR A 234 -3.22 -9.18 16.10
CA THR A 234 -3.63 -9.74 14.81
C THR A 234 -5.13 -9.96 14.80
N VAL A 235 -5.75 -9.73 13.64
CA VAL A 235 -7.12 -10.17 13.36
C VAL A 235 -7.10 -11.12 12.18
N ALA A 236 -7.93 -12.14 12.19
CA ALA A 236 -8.01 -13.11 11.10
C ALA A 236 -9.45 -13.47 10.76
N LEU A 237 -9.75 -13.61 9.47
CA LEU A 237 -10.99 -14.22 9.01
C LEU A 237 -10.92 -15.74 9.24
N LEU A 238 -11.94 -16.29 9.90
CA LEU A 238 -12.04 -17.72 10.16
C LEU A 238 -13.09 -18.36 9.23
N PRO A 239 -12.85 -19.60 8.79
CA PRO A 239 -13.81 -20.32 7.96
C PRO A 239 -15.06 -20.78 8.73
N ASP A 240 -14.98 -20.95 10.06
CA ASP A 240 -16.10 -21.31 10.91
C ASP A 240 -15.93 -20.81 12.37
N ALA A 241 -17.00 -20.84 13.15
CA ALA A 241 -17.00 -20.54 14.59
C ALA A 241 -16.73 -21.81 15.42
N LYS A 242 -15.53 -22.38 15.30
CA LYS A 242 -15.08 -23.52 16.12
C LYS A 242 -13.82 -23.17 16.89
N GLU A 243 -13.76 -23.57 18.15
CA GLU A 243 -12.58 -23.39 19.00
C GLU A 243 -11.33 -24.07 18.41
N ALA A 244 -11.48 -25.25 17.81
CA ALA A 244 -10.36 -25.93 17.13
C ALA A 244 -9.78 -25.11 15.97
N THR A 245 -10.64 -24.44 15.20
CA THR A 245 -10.21 -23.53 14.13
C THR A 245 -9.51 -22.30 14.70
N LEU A 246 -10.07 -21.70 15.76
CA LEU A 246 -9.45 -20.57 16.45
C LEU A 246 -8.06 -20.92 16.99
N ALA A 247 -7.92 -22.07 17.65
CA ALA A 247 -6.66 -22.57 18.18
C ALA A 247 -5.62 -22.77 17.06
N ARG A 248 -6.02 -23.38 15.94
CA ARG A 248 -5.14 -23.53 14.77
C ARG A 248 -4.68 -22.19 14.21
N PHE A 249 -5.57 -21.19 14.16
CA PHE A 249 -5.20 -19.85 13.71
C PHE A 249 -4.28 -19.13 14.69
N ALA A 250 -4.46 -19.35 16.00
CA ALA A 250 -3.60 -18.80 17.05
C ALA A 250 -2.14 -19.24 16.91
N GLU A 251 -1.87 -20.47 16.45
CA GLU A 251 -0.51 -20.99 16.19
C GLU A 251 0.28 -20.13 15.19
N CYS A 252 -0.40 -19.42 14.29
CA CYS A 252 0.21 -18.57 13.27
C CYS A 252 -0.10 -17.08 13.45
N ALA A 253 -0.94 -16.71 14.42
CA ALA A 253 -1.42 -15.33 14.58
C ALA A 253 -0.31 -14.33 14.90
N HIS A 254 0.85 -14.80 15.37
CA HIS A 254 2.01 -13.95 15.66
C HIS A 254 3.21 -14.19 14.75
N HIS A 255 3.05 -14.98 13.68
CA HIS A 255 4.03 -15.07 12.59
C HIS A 255 3.83 -13.91 11.62
N HIS A 256 4.24 -12.71 12.03
CA HIS A 256 4.01 -11.49 11.24
C HIS A 256 4.79 -11.56 9.94
N VAL A 257 4.10 -11.59 8.80
CA VAL A 257 4.75 -11.60 7.48
C VAL A 257 5.48 -10.27 7.26
N VAL A 258 6.78 -10.34 6.99
CA VAL A 258 7.64 -9.18 6.71
C VAL A 258 8.11 -9.15 5.27
N ASP A 259 8.15 -10.28 4.58
CA ASP A 259 8.47 -10.34 3.15
C ASP A 259 7.74 -11.48 2.45
N THR A 260 7.49 -11.31 1.16
CA THR A 260 6.94 -12.33 0.27
C THR A 260 7.67 -12.35 -1.04
N HIS A 261 8.07 -13.56 -1.46
CA HIS A 261 8.82 -13.74 -2.69
C HIS A 261 8.35 -14.94 -3.49
N PHE A 262 8.19 -14.78 -4.81
CA PHE A 262 8.00 -15.89 -5.73
C PHE A 262 9.17 -16.03 -6.70
N SER A 263 9.47 -17.27 -7.03
CA SER A 263 10.44 -17.61 -8.08
C SER A 263 9.83 -18.60 -9.05
N SER A 264 10.06 -18.37 -10.34
CA SER A 264 9.53 -19.21 -11.42
C SER A 264 10.68 -19.74 -12.27
N LYS A 265 10.67 -21.03 -12.58
CA LYS A 265 11.65 -21.65 -13.49
C LYS A 265 11.00 -22.70 -14.40
N PRO A 266 11.41 -22.75 -15.69
CA PRO A 266 10.99 -23.83 -16.57
C PRO A 266 11.72 -25.14 -16.18
N ILE A 267 10.98 -26.23 -16.00
CA ILE A 267 11.47 -27.57 -15.69
C ILE A 267 10.70 -28.55 -16.58
N ASN A 268 11.38 -29.29 -17.45
CA ASN A 268 10.77 -30.29 -18.33
C ASN A 268 9.54 -29.77 -19.11
N GLY A 269 9.61 -28.53 -19.61
CA GLY A 269 8.51 -27.89 -20.35
C GLY A 269 7.38 -27.32 -19.48
N GLN A 270 7.48 -27.41 -18.15
CA GLN A 270 6.52 -26.81 -17.21
C GLN A 270 7.12 -25.62 -16.48
N LEU A 271 6.35 -24.54 -16.29
CA LEU A 271 6.77 -23.43 -15.43
C LEU A 271 6.43 -23.78 -13.98
N THR A 272 7.45 -24.04 -13.16
CA THR A 272 7.28 -24.27 -11.71
C THR A 272 7.47 -22.96 -10.97
N THR A 273 6.45 -22.53 -10.23
CA THR A 273 6.51 -21.35 -9.36
C THR A 273 6.51 -21.77 -7.89
N LYS A 274 7.42 -21.20 -7.10
CA LYS A 274 7.49 -21.37 -5.64
C LYS A 274 7.20 -20.04 -4.97
N TYR A 275 6.33 -20.08 -3.96
CA TYR A 275 5.97 -18.92 -3.13
C TYR A 275 6.59 -19.11 -1.73
N ARG A 276 7.22 -18.07 -1.21
CA ARG A 276 7.85 -18.04 0.11
C ARG A 276 7.36 -16.83 0.90
N PHE A 277 7.17 -17.06 2.19
CA PHE A 277 6.92 -16.03 3.19
C PHE A 277 8.14 -15.93 4.12
N GLU A 278 8.51 -14.72 4.48
CA GLU A 278 9.37 -14.44 5.61
C GLU A 278 8.54 -13.86 6.75
N ILE A 279 8.81 -14.33 7.97
CA ILE A 279 8.04 -13.98 9.16
C ILE A 279 8.97 -13.49 10.28
N GLU A 280 8.50 -12.52 11.04
CA GLU A 280 9.08 -12.10 12.31
C GLU A 280 8.39 -12.83 13.46
N ALA A 281 9.18 -13.32 14.42
CA ALA A 281 8.72 -14.08 15.60
C ALA A 281 8.58 -13.19 16.84
#